data_AF-A0A3C1KZ05-F1
#
_entry.id   AF-A0A3C1KZ05-F1
#
_cell.length_a   1.000
_cell.length_b   1.000
_cell.length_c   1.000
_cell.angle_alpha   90.00
_cell.angle_beta   90.00
_cell.angle_gamma   90.00
#
_symmetry.space_group_name_H-M   'P 1'
#
loop_
_entity.id
_entity.type
_entity.pdbx_description
1 polymer ?
#
loop_
_entity_poly.entity_id
_entity_poly.type
_entity_poly.pdbx_seq_one_letter_code
_entity_poly.pdbx_strand_id
1 'polypeptide(L)'
;MTPARGRGIEFDDEGRRKAGLPANFIEEVALARHSRGRPPVVYWMNPACELRMAHPGPLPQAALTLERDLQSLPVSWAKADDVVLVRSKPPLDLQRRWVGAGLELPQWEVLTDDQQIAASLLDRLIADIRPWAWDSEARQLLAPLIDNVGHPQSQANDTLIEPVAMQRRLELHRKDKWQRLTEQFCGPEHTPHVCTAIEELQHYVANHSHTPLIAKAPLGSAGRGALRIPRRQMSEPLTQPEQRWLTRTLQRQGSVVIGPWLPRVVDLSVLLKVGVDGQVDVRGVSRFFTDARGQYSATVLGPATVGLESKVRAFWHGGSDRQQSVLARLSTVAQQVGEELYEAGFCGLAGVDALIWRDETLRLLPLLEVNPRRTMGHVALDLQRNMAAGHSGLLLMLGRPALRALGVSSLNEGYQVLTERVGPLQTNSAGKLSKGVVALADPTQAQLSLPLWVVCQRAPALIEAMRPLNLPWSGAHPSPFEQL
;
A
#
# COMPACT_ATOMS: atom_id res chain seq x y z
N MET A 1 -15.07 27.09 16.86
CA MET A 1 -13.71 26.93 17.44
C MET A 1 -13.34 25.46 17.33
N THR A 2 -12.17 25.11 16.77
CA THR A 2 -11.76 23.69 16.61
C THR A 2 -11.36 23.09 17.97
N PRO A 3 -11.59 21.78 18.24
CA PRO A 3 -11.21 21.14 19.50
C PRO A 3 -9.76 21.37 19.94
N ALA A 4 -8.81 21.35 18.99
CA ALA A 4 -7.39 21.61 19.25
C ALA A 4 -7.10 23.04 19.76
N ARG A 5 -7.82 24.04 19.24
CA ARG A 5 -7.73 25.45 19.71
C ARG A 5 -8.44 25.65 21.06
N GLY A 6 -9.46 24.85 21.34
CA GLY A 6 -10.21 24.88 22.60
C GLY A 6 -9.52 24.18 23.78
N ARG A 7 -8.40 23.47 23.57
CA ARG A 7 -7.72 22.70 24.63
C ARG A 7 -6.93 23.57 25.61
N GLY A 8 -6.32 24.65 25.16
CA GLY A 8 -5.38 25.42 25.98
C GLY A 8 -4.11 24.61 26.35
N ILE A 9 -3.32 25.13 27.29
CA ILE A 9 -2.06 24.49 27.74
C ILE A 9 -2.37 23.25 28.59
N GLU A 10 -3.40 23.32 29.44
CA GLU A 10 -3.88 22.22 30.27
C GLU A 10 -5.36 21.91 29.98
N PHE A 11 -5.72 20.62 30.05
CA PHE A 11 -7.10 20.19 29.84
C PHE A 11 -7.88 20.21 31.17
N ASP A 12 -8.81 21.17 31.29
CA ASP A 12 -9.73 21.34 32.42
C ASP A 12 -11.13 20.85 32.03
N ASP A 13 -11.45 19.62 32.42
CA ASP A 13 -12.75 18.97 32.18
C ASP A 13 -13.87 19.62 33.02
N GLU A 14 -13.59 19.95 34.27
CA GLU A 14 -14.59 20.45 35.23
C GLU A 14 -15.05 21.86 34.86
N GLY A 15 -14.12 22.77 34.55
CA GLY A 15 -14.44 24.12 34.11
C GLY A 15 -15.23 24.13 32.80
N ARG A 16 -14.94 23.20 31.88
CA ARG A 16 -15.66 23.08 30.60
C ARG A 16 -17.09 22.56 30.77
N ARG A 17 -17.32 21.61 31.69
CA ARG A 17 -18.68 21.18 32.06
C ARG A 17 -19.45 22.32 32.73
N LYS A 18 -18.81 23.07 33.63
CA LYS A 18 -19.41 24.26 34.28
C LYS A 18 -19.77 25.36 33.28
N ALA A 19 -18.99 25.50 32.20
CA ALA A 19 -19.27 26.42 31.09
C ALA A 19 -20.42 25.95 30.16
N GLY A 20 -21.04 24.80 30.41
CA GLY A 20 -22.16 24.29 29.63
C GLY A 20 -21.76 23.72 28.26
N LEU A 21 -20.48 23.38 28.06
CA LEU A 21 -20.03 22.80 26.78
C LEU A 21 -20.58 21.37 26.62
N PRO A 22 -20.99 20.97 25.39
CA PRO A 22 -21.47 19.61 25.12
C PRO A 22 -20.45 18.54 25.48
N ALA A 23 -20.88 17.43 26.08
CA ALA A 23 -19.98 16.36 26.54
C ALA A 23 -19.11 15.80 25.41
N ASN A 24 -19.68 15.58 24.22
CA ASN A 24 -18.94 15.13 23.03
C ASN A 24 -17.83 16.14 22.62
N PHE A 25 -18.11 17.44 22.71
CA PHE A 25 -17.12 18.48 22.41
C PHE A 25 -15.98 18.50 23.44
N ILE A 26 -16.29 18.33 24.73
CA ILE A 26 -15.28 18.25 25.80
C ILE A 26 -14.35 17.04 25.56
N GLU A 27 -14.92 15.89 25.17
CA GLU A 27 -14.13 14.70 24.84
C GLU A 27 -13.23 14.90 23.62
N GLU A 28 -13.72 15.58 22.58
CA GLU A 28 -12.90 15.92 21.42
C GLU A 28 -11.72 16.83 21.79
N VAL A 29 -11.96 17.81 22.66
CA VAL A 29 -10.92 18.71 23.17
C VAL A 29 -9.88 17.94 24.00
N ALA A 30 -10.31 16.94 24.77
CA ALA A 30 -9.41 16.09 25.56
C ALA A 30 -8.40 15.33 24.68
N LEU A 31 -8.90 14.79 23.56
CA LEU A 31 -8.15 13.98 22.61
C LEU A 31 -7.24 14.79 21.69
N ALA A 32 -7.57 16.05 21.44
CA ALA A 32 -6.78 16.92 20.58
C ALA A 32 -5.39 17.20 21.20
N ARG A 33 -4.39 17.50 20.36
CA ARG A 33 -3.09 18.04 20.81
C ARG A 33 -3.01 19.53 20.47
N HIS A 34 -2.24 20.27 21.27
CA HIS A 34 -2.00 21.69 21.03
C HIS A 34 -1.26 21.87 19.70
N SER A 35 -1.80 22.69 18.80
CA SER A 35 -1.16 22.96 17.52
C SER A 35 0.13 23.74 17.71
N ARG A 36 1.18 23.41 16.95
CA ARG A 36 2.46 24.14 17.00
C ARG A 36 2.51 25.31 16.01
N GLY A 37 1.40 25.62 15.35
CA GLY A 37 1.29 26.75 14.42
C GLY A 37 1.89 26.52 13.04
N ARG A 38 2.30 25.29 12.71
CA ARG A 38 2.73 24.97 11.34
C ARG A 38 1.51 24.81 10.40
N PRO A 39 1.60 25.21 9.12
CA PRO A 39 0.61 24.85 8.11
C PRO A 39 0.41 23.32 8.04
N PRO A 40 -0.84 22.83 7.86
CA PRO A 40 -1.16 21.41 7.78
C PRO A 40 -0.70 20.80 6.46
N VAL A 41 -0.37 19.50 6.45
CA VAL A 41 -0.46 18.70 5.22
C VAL A 41 -1.87 18.15 5.11
N VAL A 42 -2.48 18.24 3.94
CA VAL A 42 -3.83 17.72 3.67
C VAL A 42 -3.73 16.35 3.00
N TYR A 43 -4.36 15.33 3.58
CA TYR A 43 -4.38 13.96 3.04
C TYR A 43 -5.77 13.59 2.52
N TRP A 44 -5.80 12.83 1.43
CA TRP A 44 -7.01 12.20 0.87
C TRP A 44 -6.73 10.74 0.51
N MET A 45 -7.67 9.85 0.81
CA MET A 45 -7.54 8.44 0.47
C MET A 45 -8.40 8.07 -0.74
N ASN A 46 -7.75 7.92 -1.89
CA ASN A 46 -8.32 7.42 -3.14
C ASN A 46 -7.62 6.12 -3.61
N PRO A 47 -7.71 5.00 -2.86
CA PRO A 47 -7.03 3.75 -3.19
C PRO A 47 -7.52 3.06 -4.47
N ALA A 48 -8.58 3.55 -5.12
CA ALA A 48 -9.09 3.03 -6.39
C ALA A 48 -8.54 3.75 -7.64
N CYS A 49 -7.49 4.55 -7.49
CA CYS A 49 -6.94 5.41 -8.55
C CYS A 49 -6.60 4.68 -9.86
N GLU A 50 -5.97 3.50 -9.81
CA GLU A 50 -5.64 2.75 -11.03
C GLU A 50 -6.89 2.21 -11.71
N LEU A 51 -7.89 1.80 -10.92
CA LEU A 51 -9.18 1.34 -11.45
C LEU A 51 -9.92 2.48 -12.14
N ARG A 52 -9.89 3.69 -11.56
CA ARG A 52 -10.52 4.88 -12.13
C ARG A 52 -9.92 5.25 -13.48
N MET A 53 -8.62 5.04 -13.65
CA MET A 53 -7.94 5.29 -14.92
C MET A 53 -8.11 4.16 -15.94
N ALA A 54 -8.18 2.91 -15.47
CA ALA A 54 -8.43 1.76 -16.33
C ALA A 54 -9.88 1.67 -16.84
N HIS A 55 -10.83 2.32 -16.15
CA HIS A 55 -12.26 2.26 -16.43
C HIS A 55 -12.86 3.65 -16.73
N PRO A 56 -13.31 3.92 -17.96
CA PRO A 56 -13.84 5.23 -18.37
C PRO A 56 -15.26 5.55 -17.85
N GLY A 57 -15.68 4.98 -16.71
CA GLY A 57 -17.04 5.13 -16.18
C GLY A 57 -17.07 5.06 -14.66
N PRO A 58 -18.28 5.08 -14.06
CA PRO A 58 -18.43 5.01 -12.61
C PRO A 58 -17.70 3.80 -12.03
N LEU A 59 -17.01 4.03 -10.91
CA LEU A 59 -16.33 2.96 -10.21
C LEU A 59 -17.34 1.92 -9.72
N PRO A 60 -17.00 0.62 -9.74
CA PRO A 60 -17.82 -0.41 -9.13
C PRO A 60 -18.06 -0.11 -7.64
N GLN A 61 -19.24 -0.45 -7.13
CA GLN A 61 -19.59 -0.24 -5.70
C GLN A 61 -18.54 -0.80 -4.74
N ALA A 62 -17.90 -1.91 -5.11
CA ALA A 62 -16.85 -2.52 -4.31
C ALA A 62 -15.58 -1.65 -4.19
N ALA A 63 -15.27 -0.84 -5.19
CA ALA A 63 -14.14 0.10 -5.14
C ALA A 63 -14.49 1.29 -4.23
N LEU A 64 -15.67 1.89 -4.41
CA LEU A 64 -16.17 2.98 -3.55
C LEU A 64 -16.25 2.57 -2.07
N THR A 65 -16.72 1.35 -1.82
CA THR A 65 -16.79 0.79 -0.46
C THR A 65 -15.38 0.61 0.14
N LEU A 66 -14.41 0.17 -0.66
CA LEU A 66 -13.01 0.07 -0.22
C LEU A 66 -12.41 1.44 0.09
N GLU A 67 -12.69 2.47 -0.71
CA GLU A 67 -12.24 3.84 -0.39
C GLU A 67 -12.78 4.31 0.96
N ARG A 68 -14.08 4.09 1.22
CA ARG A 68 -14.69 4.44 2.51
C ARG A 68 -14.08 3.65 3.66
N ASP A 69 -13.87 2.35 3.48
CA ASP A 69 -13.28 1.49 4.51
C ASP A 69 -11.83 1.93 4.86
N LEU A 70 -11.10 2.53 3.92
CA LEU A 70 -9.71 2.96 4.11
C LEU A 70 -9.52 4.47 4.37
N GLN A 71 -10.59 5.25 4.42
CA GLN A 71 -10.52 6.72 4.49
C GLN A 71 -9.74 7.25 5.71
N SER A 72 -9.74 6.50 6.82
CA SER A 72 -9.08 6.89 8.08
C SER A 72 -7.66 6.35 8.22
N LEU A 73 -7.19 5.52 7.27
CA LEU A 73 -5.83 4.96 7.25
C LEU A 73 -4.72 6.02 7.42
N PRO A 74 -4.85 7.28 6.95
CA PRO A 74 -3.85 8.32 7.18
C PRO A 74 -3.53 8.61 8.63
N VAL A 75 -4.36 8.22 9.60
CA VAL A 75 -4.01 8.28 11.04
C VAL A 75 -2.68 7.57 11.37
N SER A 76 -2.28 6.62 10.52
CA SER A 76 -1.04 5.86 10.66
C SER A 76 0.23 6.70 10.44
N TRP A 77 0.14 7.81 9.70
CA TRP A 77 1.29 8.66 9.36
C TRP A 77 1.08 10.17 9.53
N ALA A 78 -0.18 10.62 9.54
CA ALA A 78 -0.54 12.01 9.77
C ALA A 78 -0.13 12.46 11.17
N LYS A 79 0.18 13.74 11.31
CA LYS A 79 0.54 14.37 12.58
C LYS A 79 -0.62 15.17 13.14
N ALA A 80 -0.50 15.58 14.41
CA ALA A 80 -1.54 16.34 15.09
C ALA A 80 -2.03 17.60 14.35
N ASP A 81 -1.13 18.29 13.65
CA ASP A 81 -1.46 19.50 12.88
C ASP A 81 -1.97 19.22 11.46
N ASP A 82 -1.88 17.98 10.96
CA ASP A 82 -2.31 17.64 9.60
C ASP A 82 -3.83 17.50 9.50
N VAL A 83 -4.35 17.57 8.28
CA VAL A 83 -5.77 17.42 7.98
C VAL A 83 -5.98 16.14 7.16
N VAL A 84 -6.99 15.36 7.51
CA VAL A 84 -7.43 14.20 6.73
C VAL A 84 -8.86 14.44 6.29
N LEU A 85 -9.06 14.52 4.97
CA LEU A 85 -10.37 14.61 4.36
C LEU A 85 -11.06 13.24 4.45
N VAL A 86 -12.28 13.21 4.97
CA VAL A 86 -13.08 12.00 5.16
C VAL A 86 -14.54 12.25 4.77
N ARG A 87 -15.27 11.18 4.45
CA ARG A 87 -16.72 11.23 4.21
C ARG A 87 -17.51 11.06 5.51
N SER A 88 -16.90 10.42 6.51
CA SER A 88 -17.45 10.30 7.86
C SER A 88 -16.33 10.36 8.89
N LYS A 89 -16.58 11.09 9.99
CA LYS A 89 -15.62 11.19 11.09
C LYS A 89 -15.52 9.84 11.82
N PRO A 90 -14.30 9.35 12.13
CA PRO A 90 -14.15 8.15 12.93
C PRO A 90 -14.78 8.29 14.33
N PRO A 91 -15.43 7.25 14.89
CA PRO A 91 -16.02 7.32 16.23
C PRO A 91 -14.99 7.65 17.33
N LEU A 92 -15.44 8.31 18.40
CA LEU A 92 -14.55 8.72 19.50
C LEU A 92 -13.85 7.54 20.19
N ASP A 93 -14.52 6.40 20.34
CA ASP A 93 -13.91 5.21 20.95
C ASP A 93 -12.77 4.63 20.10
N LEU A 94 -12.87 4.73 18.78
CA LEU A 94 -11.79 4.34 17.87
C LEU A 94 -10.62 5.31 17.99
N GLN A 95 -10.90 6.62 18.04
CA GLN A 95 -9.88 7.65 18.26
C GLN A 95 -9.14 7.48 19.60
N ARG A 96 -9.86 7.14 20.68
CA ARG A 96 -9.27 6.80 21.98
C ARG A 96 -8.30 5.62 21.88
N ARG A 97 -8.68 4.57 21.14
CA ARG A 97 -7.81 3.40 20.91
C ARG A 97 -6.55 3.77 20.12
N TRP A 98 -6.65 4.65 19.12
CA TRP A 98 -5.49 5.15 18.38
C TRP A 98 -4.52 5.92 19.28
N VAL A 99 -5.02 6.84 20.11
CA VAL A 99 -4.19 7.56 21.09
C VAL A 99 -3.58 6.60 22.10
N GLY A 100 -4.35 5.63 22.61
CA GLY A 100 -3.87 4.59 23.51
C GLY A 100 -2.79 3.69 22.89
N ALA A 101 -2.78 3.55 21.57
CA ALA A 101 -1.75 2.84 20.80
C ALA A 101 -0.52 3.71 20.46
N GLY A 102 -0.51 4.99 20.85
CA GLY A 102 0.59 5.92 20.58
C GLY A 102 0.50 6.65 19.24
N LEU A 103 -0.64 6.59 18.55
CA LEU A 103 -0.87 7.38 17.32
C LEU A 103 -1.26 8.82 17.65
N GLU A 104 -0.92 9.73 16.75
CA GLU A 104 -1.38 11.12 16.80
C GLU A 104 -2.69 11.25 16.02
N LEU A 105 -3.64 12.02 16.53
CA LEU A 105 -4.89 12.28 15.83
C LEU A 105 -4.75 13.53 14.95
N PRO A 106 -4.97 13.42 13.63
CA PRO A 106 -5.07 14.58 12.76
C PRO A 106 -6.39 15.31 12.98
N GLN A 107 -6.52 16.49 12.37
CA GLN A 107 -7.83 17.10 12.17
C GLN A 107 -8.61 16.28 11.13
N TRP A 108 -9.77 15.78 11.53
CA TRP A 108 -10.74 15.17 10.63
C TRP A 108 -11.59 16.28 10.00
N GLU A 109 -11.53 16.39 8.68
CA GLU A 109 -12.37 17.30 7.90
C GLU A 109 -13.38 16.47 7.12
N VAL A 110 -14.67 16.62 7.45
CA VAL A 110 -15.73 15.89 6.79
C VAL A 110 -16.14 16.66 5.53
N LEU A 111 -16.11 15.99 4.38
CA LEU A 111 -16.61 16.57 3.13
C LEU A 111 -18.10 16.92 3.27
N THR A 112 -18.54 17.98 2.59
CA THR A 112 -19.95 18.37 2.56
C THR A 112 -20.81 17.30 1.89
N ASP A 113 -22.14 17.43 1.98
CA ASP A 113 -23.07 16.51 1.34
C ASP A 113 -22.83 16.43 -0.19
N ASP A 114 -22.43 17.54 -0.80
CA ASP A 114 -22.04 17.65 -2.22
C ASP A 114 -20.60 17.17 -2.51
N GLN A 115 -19.97 16.48 -1.55
CA GLN A 115 -18.59 15.97 -1.63
C GLN A 115 -17.52 17.08 -1.84
N GLN A 116 -17.73 18.26 -1.25
CA GLN A 116 -16.80 19.38 -1.36
C GLN A 116 -16.00 19.60 -0.07
N ILE A 117 -14.87 20.28 -0.20
CA ILE A 117 -14.06 20.71 0.93
C ILE A 117 -14.78 21.85 1.66
N ALA A 118 -14.87 21.78 2.98
CA ALA A 118 -15.52 22.83 3.75
C ALA A 118 -14.81 24.18 3.63
N ALA A 119 -15.59 25.26 3.59
CA ALA A 119 -15.07 26.63 3.47
C ALA A 119 -14.00 26.98 4.50
N SER A 120 -14.08 26.41 5.71
CA SER A 120 -13.10 26.67 6.79
C SER A 120 -11.67 26.23 6.48
N LEU A 121 -11.48 25.31 5.53
CA LEU A 121 -10.15 24.87 5.06
C LEU A 121 -9.64 25.71 3.88
N LEU A 122 -10.54 26.31 3.09
CA LEU A 122 -10.22 27.01 1.85
C LEU A 122 -9.42 28.31 2.07
N ASP A 123 -9.50 28.92 3.24
CA ASP A 123 -8.75 30.17 3.54
C ASP A 123 -7.45 29.91 4.34
N ARG A 124 -7.11 28.64 4.59
CA ARG A 124 -5.96 28.29 5.41
C ARG A 124 -4.71 28.17 4.55
N LEU A 125 -3.60 28.75 5.01
CA LEU A 125 -2.29 28.40 4.48
C LEU A 125 -2.04 26.89 4.67
N ILE A 126 -1.75 26.20 3.57
CA ILE A 126 -1.50 24.75 3.53
C ILE A 126 -0.01 24.51 3.29
N ALA A 127 0.58 23.56 4.03
CA ALA A 127 1.98 23.19 3.80
C ALA A 127 2.11 22.37 2.51
N ASP A 128 1.29 21.33 2.34
CA ASP A 128 1.36 20.42 1.19
C ASP A 128 0.04 19.65 1.05
N ILE A 129 -0.25 19.11 -0.13
CA ILE A 129 -1.40 18.25 -0.38
C ILE A 129 -0.88 16.89 -0.84
N ARG A 130 -1.35 15.82 -0.19
CA ARG A 130 -0.86 14.45 -0.41
C ARG A 130 -2.02 13.47 -0.48
N PRO A 131 -2.70 13.34 -1.63
CA PRO A 131 -3.61 12.22 -1.83
C PRO A 131 -2.85 10.89 -1.82
N TRP A 132 -3.56 9.77 -1.69
CA TRP A 132 -2.98 8.44 -1.84
C TRP A 132 -2.32 8.32 -3.21
N ALA A 133 -3.00 8.81 -4.25
CA ALA A 133 -2.46 9.01 -5.59
C ALA A 133 -3.05 10.27 -6.23
N TRP A 134 -2.32 10.91 -7.14
CA TRP A 134 -2.87 11.97 -7.97
C TRP A 134 -3.57 11.34 -9.18
N ASP A 135 -4.90 11.40 -9.20
CA ASP A 135 -5.77 11.05 -10.33
C ASP A 135 -6.75 12.20 -10.63
N SER A 136 -7.63 12.02 -11.61
CA SER A 136 -8.59 13.06 -12.01
C SER A 136 -9.52 13.49 -10.88
N GLU A 137 -9.97 12.57 -10.02
CA GLU A 137 -10.81 12.90 -8.86
C GLU A 137 -10.03 13.69 -7.82
N ALA A 138 -8.82 13.24 -7.47
CA ALA A 138 -7.99 13.94 -6.50
C ALA A 138 -7.70 15.37 -6.97
N ARG A 139 -7.39 15.58 -8.26
CA ARG A 139 -7.20 16.93 -8.81
C ARG A 139 -8.46 17.77 -8.70
N GLN A 140 -9.62 17.23 -9.10
CA GLN A 140 -10.88 17.97 -9.03
C GLN A 140 -11.24 18.36 -7.59
N LEU A 141 -11.12 17.41 -6.64
CA LEU A 141 -11.46 17.64 -5.25
C LEU A 141 -10.49 18.62 -4.57
N LEU A 142 -9.20 18.52 -4.87
CA LEU A 142 -8.14 19.26 -4.17
C LEU A 142 -7.78 20.59 -4.85
N ALA A 143 -8.23 20.85 -6.07
CA ALA A 143 -7.99 22.09 -6.81
C ALA A 143 -8.24 23.37 -5.98
N PRO A 144 -9.33 23.48 -5.19
CA PRO A 144 -9.57 24.68 -4.37
C PRO A 144 -8.51 24.96 -3.30
N LEU A 145 -7.64 24.01 -2.97
CA LEU A 145 -6.59 24.17 -1.97
C LEU A 145 -5.23 24.55 -2.58
N ILE A 146 -5.04 24.38 -3.89
CA ILE A 146 -3.72 24.45 -4.54
C ILE A 146 -3.11 25.84 -4.42
N ASP A 147 -3.92 26.89 -4.61
CA ASP A 147 -3.48 28.29 -4.50
C ASP A 147 -3.00 28.66 -3.09
N ASN A 148 -3.40 27.88 -2.07
CA ASN A 148 -3.01 28.09 -0.69
C ASN A 148 -1.79 27.25 -0.25
N VAL A 149 -1.19 26.46 -1.15
CA VAL A 149 -0.05 25.60 -0.81
C VAL A 149 1.25 26.39 -0.84
N GLY A 150 1.93 26.45 0.31
CA GLY A 150 3.22 27.13 0.45
C GLY A 150 4.44 26.33 -0.04
N HIS A 151 4.28 25.05 -0.39
CA HIS A 151 5.38 24.18 -0.80
C HIS A 151 5.38 23.85 -2.31
N PRO A 152 6.53 23.95 -3.01
CA PRO A 152 6.63 23.72 -4.45
C PRO A 152 6.21 22.31 -4.90
N GLN A 153 6.27 21.30 -4.03
CA GLN A 153 6.02 19.90 -4.41
C GLN A 153 4.58 19.62 -4.86
N SER A 154 3.55 20.17 -4.19
CA SER A 154 2.17 20.02 -4.68
C SER A 154 1.91 20.85 -5.93
N GLN A 155 2.54 22.02 -6.07
CA GLN A 155 2.43 22.83 -7.29
C GLN A 155 3.08 22.11 -8.49
N ALA A 156 4.21 21.43 -8.25
CA ALA A 156 4.83 20.55 -9.23
C ALA A 156 3.89 19.37 -9.56
N ASN A 157 3.38 18.64 -8.56
CA ASN A 157 2.52 17.47 -8.83
C ASN A 157 1.15 17.79 -9.45
N ASP A 158 0.66 19.03 -9.32
CA ASP A 158 -0.54 19.50 -10.02
C ASP A 158 -0.30 19.67 -11.53
N THR A 159 0.88 20.19 -11.90
CA THR A 159 1.31 20.39 -13.29
C THR A 159 1.89 19.14 -13.95
N LEU A 160 2.24 18.13 -13.15
CA LEU A 160 2.89 16.90 -13.60
C LEU A 160 1.87 15.81 -13.95
N ILE A 161 2.25 15.03 -14.97
CA ILE A 161 1.55 13.85 -15.49
C ILE A 161 0.99 13.04 -14.31
N GLU A 162 -0.30 12.65 -14.37
CA GLU A 162 -0.92 11.86 -13.29
C GLU A 162 0.03 10.70 -12.97
N PRO A 163 0.54 10.50 -11.74
CA PRO A 163 1.49 9.44 -11.42
C PRO A 163 1.03 8.06 -11.89
N VAL A 164 -0.27 7.84 -12.02
CA VAL A 164 -0.81 6.60 -12.60
C VAL A 164 -0.76 6.62 -14.16
N ALA A 165 -0.89 7.78 -14.83
CA ALA A 165 -0.52 7.93 -16.24
C ALA A 165 1.01 7.77 -16.43
N MET A 166 1.80 8.18 -15.44
CA MET A 166 3.22 7.92 -15.38
C MET A 166 3.48 6.42 -15.30
N GLN A 167 2.77 5.66 -14.47
CA GLN A 167 2.86 4.20 -14.44
C GLN A 167 2.66 3.61 -15.85
N ARG A 168 1.65 4.05 -16.61
CA ARG A 168 1.48 3.62 -18.01
C ARG A 168 2.68 4.01 -18.90
N ARG A 169 3.22 5.22 -18.75
CA ARG A 169 4.39 5.70 -19.52
C ARG A 169 5.66 4.93 -19.16
N LEU A 170 5.88 4.65 -17.89
CA LEU A 170 6.97 3.84 -17.36
C LEU A 170 6.88 2.40 -17.85
N GLU A 171 5.68 1.82 -17.84
CA GLU A 171 5.44 0.48 -18.42
C GLU A 171 5.70 0.47 -19.94
N LEU A 172 5.59 1.60 -20.66
CA LEU A 172 6.06 1.67 -22.06
C LEU A 172 7.58 1.89 -22.17
N HIS A 173 8.18 2.67 -21.25
CA HIS A 173 9.63 2.84 -21.15
C HIS A 173 10.36 1.57 -20.67
N ARG A 174 9.62 0.62 -20.07
CA ARG A 174 10.12 -0.69 -19.65
C ARG A 174 10.72 -1.52 -20.78
N LYS A 175 10.30 -1.29 -22.03
CA LYS A 175 10.70 -2.09 -23.19
C LYS A 175 12.22 -2.19 -23.34
N ASP A 176 12.97 -1.13 -23.00
CA ASP A 176 14.42 -1.12 -23.25
C ASP A 176 15.28 -0.97 -21.99
N LYS A 177 15.00 0.00 -21.11
CA LYS A 177 15.92 0.33 -19.99
C LYS A 177 15.71 -0.59 -18.79
N TRP A 178 14.47 -0.74 -18.34
CA TRP A 178 14.14 -1.58 -17.18
C TRP A 178 14.19 -3.07 -17.50
N GLN A 179 13.87 -3.45 -18.74
CA GLN A 179 14.10 -4.82 -19.20
C GLN A 179 15.58 -5.18 -19.07
N ARG A 180 16.50 -4.38 -19.65
CA ARG A 180 17.95 -4.59 -19.48
C ARG A 180 18.39 -4.61 -18.03
N LEU A 181 17.85 -3.69 -17.21
CA LEU A 181 18.14 -3.69 -15.77
C LEU A 181 17.71 -5.01 -15.12
N THR A 182 16.52 -5.51 -15.45
CA THR A 182 15.97 -6.75 -14.89
C THR A 182 16.76 -7.98 -15.37
N GLU A 183 17.12 -8.03 -16.65
CA GLU A 183 17.93 -9.08 -17.27
C GLU A 183 19.29 -9.25 -16.59
N GLN A 184 19.90 -8.16 -16.11
CA GLN A 184 21.17 -8.22 -15.36
C GLN A 184 21.06 -9.02 -14.06
N PHE A 185 19.86 -9.17 -13.48
CA PHE A 185 19.66 -9.90 -12.21
C PHE A 185 19.11 -11.31 -12.41
N CYS A 186 18.22 -11.53 -13.38
CA CYS A 186 17.55 -12.82 -13.54
C CYS A 186 17.70 -13.48 -14.91
N GLY A 187 18.35 -12.82 -15.88
CA GLY A 187 18.48 -13.32 -17.26
C GLY A 187 17.27 -12.98 -18.15
N PRO A 188 17.45 -12.93 -19.48
CA PRO A 188 16.39 -12.65 -20.44
C PRO A 188 15.23 -13.63 -20.40
N GLU A 189 15.49 -14.89 -20.12
CA GLU A 189 14.50 -15.96 -20.06
C GLU A 189 13.49 -15.81 -18.90
N HIS A 190 13.84 -15.03 -17.86
CA HIS A 190 13.00 -14.78 -16.70
C HIS A 190 12.42 -13.36 -16.64
N THR A 191 12.74 -12.52 -17.62
CA THR A 191 12.36 -11.12 -17.62
C THR A 191 10.98 -10.93 -18.25
N PRO A 192 10.05 -10.17 -17.63
CA PRO A 192 8.79 -9.80 -18.26
C PRO A 192 8.98 -8.82 -19.43
N HIS A 193 8.22 -9.00 -20.50
CA HIS A 193 8.21 -8.18 -21.70
C HIS A 193 6.96 -7.30 -21.77
N VAL A 194 7.13 -6.08 -22.30
CA VAL A 194 6.01 -5.19 -22.62
C VAL A 194 5.65 -5.39 -24.08
N CYS A 195 4.45 -5.88 -24.33
CA CYS A 195 3.90 -6.02 -25.67
C CYS A 195 2.84 -4.95 -25.93
N THR A 196 2.94 -4.31 -27.09
CA THR A 196 2.05 -3.26 -27.60
C THR A 196 1.20 -3.73 -28.78
N ALA A 197 1.50 -4.90 -29.33
CA ALA A 197 0.79 -5.54 -30.43
C ALA A 197 0.41 -6.99 -30.09
N ILE A 198 -0.67 -7.50 -30.70
CA ILE A 198 -1.13 -8.87 -30.47
C ILE A 198 -0.15 -9.88 -31.06
N GLU A 199 0.53 -9.52 -32.14
CA GLU A 199 1.57 -10.30 -32.80
C GLU A 199 2.78 -10.49 -31.87
N GLU A 200 3.19 -9.44 -31.13
CA GLU A 200 4.25 -9.53 -30.12
C GLU A 200 3.87 -10.52 -29.00
N LEU A 201 2.62 -10.49 -28.54
CA LEU A 201 2.11 -11.43 -27.53
C LEU A 201 2.08 -12.86 -28.05
N GLN A 202 1.57 -13.08 -29.26
CA GLN A 202 1.51 -14.40 -29.88
C GLN A 202 2.91 -14.98 -30.08
N HIS A 203 3.86 -14.15 -30.54
CA HIS A 203 5.26 -14.53 -30.67
C HIS A 203 5.89 -14.90 -29.33
N TYR A 204 5.66 -14.10 -28.28
CA TYR A 204 6.16 -14.39 -26.95
C TYR A 204 5.61 -15.71 -26.41
N VAL A 205 4.30 -15.94 -26.53
CA VAL A 205 3.64 -17.18 -26.08
C VAL A 205 4.17 -18.41 -26.83
N ALA A 206 4.40 -18.31 -28.14
CA ALA A 206 4.93 -19.42 -28.93
C ALA A 206 6.35 -19.81 -28.48
N ASN A 207 7.22 -18.82 -28.28
CA ASN A 207 8.62 -19.03 -27.89
C ASN A 207 8.78 -19.49 -26.42
N HIS A 208 7.78 -19.28 -25.56
CA HIS A 208 7.81 -19.66 -24.15
C HIS A 208 6.75 -20.71 -23.79
N SER A 209 6.26 -21.48 -24.77
CA SER A 209 5.17 -22.45 -24.60
C SER A 209 5.45 -23.54 -23.53
N HIS A 210 6.72 -23.81 -23.23
CA HIS A 210 7.16 -24.81 -22.25
C HIS A 210 7.08 -24.37 -20.78
N THR A 211 6.82 -23.10 -20.50
CA THR A 211 6.65 -22.57 -19.13
C THR A 211 5.26 -21.97 -18.98
N PRO A 212 4.61 -22.08 -17.81
CA PRO A 212 3.43 -21.26 -17.54
C PRO A 212 3.81 -19.77 -17.62
N LEU A 213 2.90 -18.95 -18.14
CA LEU A 213 3.06 -17.51 -18.30
C LEU A 213 2.00 -16.74 -17.51
N ILE A 214 2.30 -15.49 -17.26
CA ILE A 214 1.36 -14.49 -16.77
C ILE A 214 1.42 -13.25 -17.64
N ALA A 215 0.25 -12.83 -18.10
CA ALA A 215 0.04 -11.53 -18.72
C ALA A 215 -0.67 -10.61 -17.72
N LYS A 216 -0.25 -9.36 -17.63
CA LYS A 216 -0.81 -8.34 -16.74
C LYS A 216 -1.15 -7.07 -17.52
N ALA A 217 -2.27 -6.46 -17.13
CA ALA A 217 -2.64 -5.14 -17.56
C ALA A 217 -1.77 -4.09 -16.84
N PRO A 218 -1.24 -3.07 -17.53
CA PRO A 218 -0.40 -2.01 -16.93
C PRO A 218 -1.04 -1.28 -15.74
N LEU A 219 -2.36 -1.06 -15.79
CA LEU A 219 -3.14 -0.41 -14.73
C LEU A 219 -3.97 -1.42 -13.92
N GLY A 220 -3.48 -2.67 -13.81
CA GLY A 220 -4.06 -3.66 -12.90
C GLY A 220 -3.90 -3.23 -11.45
N SER A 221 -4.94 -3.39 -10.64
CA SER A 221 -4.91 -3.04 -9.20
C SER A 221 -5.10 -4.27 -8.34
N ALA A 222 -4.27 -4.42 -7.30
CA ALA A 222 -4.36 -5.45 -6.26
C ALA A 222 -4.61 -6.86 -6.84
N GLY A 223 -3.78 -7.33 -7.76
CA GLY A 223 -3.89 -8.68 -8.35
C GLY A 223 -5.07 -8.90 -9.30
N ARG A 224 -5.85 -7.85 -9.61
CA ARG A 224 -6.86 -7.88 -10.68
C ARG A 224 -6.22 -7.45 -12.00
N GLY A 225 -6.72 -7.98 -13.12
CA GLY A 225 -6.17 -7.67 -14.43
C GLY A 225 -4.91 -8.48 -14.76
N ALA A 226 -4.84 -9.72 -14.29
CA ALA A 226 -3.86 -10.69 -14.74
C ALA A 226 -4.56 -11.88 -15.42
N LEU A 227 -3.94 -12.38 -16.49
CA LEU A 227 -4.30 -13.61 -17.19
C LEU A 227 -3.19 -14.62 -16.99
N ARG A 228 -3.56 -15.81 -16.51
CA ARG A 228 -2.67 -16.96 -16.41
C ARG A 228 -2.79 -17.79 -17.67
N ILE A 229 -1.66 -18.13 -18.26
CA ILE A 229 -1.56 -18.89 -19.49
C ILE A 229 -0.79 -20.17 -19.12
N PRO A 230 -1.45 -21.34 -19.05
CA PRO A 230 -0.78 -22.58 -18.69
C PRO A 230 0.25 -22.99 -19.76
N ARG A 231 1.14 -23.90 -19.36
CA ARG A 231 2.06 -24.58 -20.28
C ARG A 231 1.25 -25.26 -21.39
N ARG A 232 1.76 -25.18 -22.62
CA ARG A 232 1.08 -25.66 -23.82
C ARG A 232 2.08 -26.28 -24.79
N GLN A 233 1.57 -27.01 -25.78
CA GLN A 233 2.44 -27.47 -26.88
C GLN A 233 2.78 -26.29 -27.79
N MET A 234 3.94 -26.35 -28.47
CA MET A 234 4.47 -25.24 -29.30
C MET A 234 3.52 -24.79 -30.43
N SER A 235 2.55 -25.63 -30.81
CA SER A 235 1.55 -25.36 -31.85
C SER A 235 0.13 -25.17 -31.31
N GLU A 236 -0.07 -25.21 -30.00
CA GLU A 236 -1.40 -25.06 -29.39
C GLU A 236 -1.77 -23.57 -29.28
N PRO A 237 -2.84 -23.12 -29.97
CA PRO A 237 -3.20 -21.72 -30.00
C PRO A 237 -3.70 -21.22 -28.65
N LEU A 238 -3.61 -19.90 -28.42
CA LEU A 238 -4.32 -19.24 -27.32
C LEU A 238 -5.81 -19.55 -27.42
N THR A 239 -6.43 -19.89 -26.29
CA THR A 239 -7.88 -20.11 -26.21
C THR A 239 -8.61 -18.81 -26.53
N GLN A 240 -9.86 -18.89 -27.01
CA GLN A 240 -10.62 -17.67 -27.31
C GLN A 240 -10.78 -16.72 -26.11
N PRO A 241 -11.00 -17.19 -24.86
CA PRO A 241 -11.00 -16.31 -23.68
C PRO A 241 -9.67 -15.59 -23.47
N GLU A 242 -8.53 -16.28 -23.61
CA GLU A 242 -7.19 -15.68 -23.48
C GLU A 242 -6.97 -14.60 -24.55
N GLN A 243 -7.25 -14.92 -25.82
CA GLN A 243 -7.14 -13.96 -26.92
C GLN A 243 -8.03 -12.74 -26.69
N ARG A 244 -9.29 -12.94 -26.30
CA ARG A 244 -10.21 -11.83 -26.00
C ARG A 244 -9.70 -10.94 -24.87
N TRP A 245 -9.12 -11.52 -23.83
CA TRP A 245 -8.56 -10.76 -22.72
C TRP A 245 -7.36 -9.93 -23.18
N LEU A 246 -6.41 -10.53 -23.90
CA LEU A 246 -5.20 -9.85 -24.41
C LEU A 246 -5.56 -8.71 -25.36
N THR A 247 -6.41 -8.98 -26.35
CA THR A 247 -6.87 -7.96 -27.32
C THR A 247 -7.60 -6.82 -26.63
N ARG A 248 -8.50 -7.11 -25.69
CA ARG A 248 -9.22 -6.07 -24.95
C ARG A 248 -8.28 -5.23 -24.08
N THR A 249 -7.29 -5.84 -23.45
CA THR A 249 -6.30 -5.11 -22.64
C THR A 249 -5.44 -4.21 -23.51
N LEU A 250 -4.94 -4.71 -24.65
CA LEU A 250 -4.21 -3.89 -25.63
C LEU A 250 -5.05 -2.70 -26.12
N GLN A 251 -6.31 -2.94 -26.54
CA GLN A 251 -7.20 -1.89 -27.03
C GLN A 251 -7.48 -0.81 -25.97
N ARG A 252 -7.56 -1.19 -24.69
CA ARG A 252 -7.92 -0.26 -23.61
C ARG A 252 -6.73 0.44 -22.97
N GLN A 253 -5.62 -0.27 -22.79
CA GLN A 253 -4.47 0.20 -22.01
C GLN A 253 -3.22 0.41 -22.87
N GLY A 254 -3.23 0.00 -24.14
CA GLY A 254 -2.14 0.21 -25.11
C GLY A 254 -0.97 -0.76 -24.96
N SER A 255 -0.91 -1.55 -23.90
CA SER A 255 0.12 -2.58 -23.71
C SER A 255 -0.35 -3.68 -22.76
N VAL A 256 0.40 -4.79 -22.77
CA VAL A 256 0.30 -5.93 -21.87
C VAL A 256 1.71 -6.31 -21.44
N VAL A 257 1.93 -6.50 -20.15
CA VAL A 257 3.19 -7.04 -19.63
C VAL A 257 3.06 -8.56 -19.55
N ILE A 258 3.86 -9.32 -20.29
CA ILE A 258 3.84 -10.79 -20.30
C ILE A 258 5.19 -11.34 -19.82
N GLY A 259 5.18 -12.34 -18.96
CA GLY A 259 6.40 -12.98 -18.48
C GLY A 259 6.14 -14.41 -17.98
N PRO A 260 7.19 -15.15 -17.63
CA PRO A 260 7.03 -16.46 -17.01
C PRO A 260 6.33 -16.35 -15.65
N TRP A 261 5.52 -17.35 -15.32
CA TRP A 261 5.00 -17.51 -13.98
C TRP A 261 6.09 -18.08 -13.07
N LEU A 262 6.72 -17.19 -12.31
CA LEU A 262 7.81 -17.55 -11.40
C LEU A 262 7.26 -18.15 -10.09
N PRO A 263 7.75 -19.32 -9.62
CA PRO A 263 7.37 -19.89 -8.33
C PRO A 263 7.81 -18.99 -7.16
N ARG A 264 6.88 -18.18 -6.70
CA ARG A 264 7.12 -17.11 -5.71
C ARG A 264 7.53 -17.69 -4.36
N VAL A 265 8.54 -17.09 -3.75
CA VAL A 265 9.00 -17.40 -2.39
C VAL A 265 8.72 -16.24 -1.45
N VAL A 266 9.11 -15.02 -1.83
CA VAL A 266 8.91 -13.82 -0.98
C VAL A 266 8.51 -12.65 -1.85
N ASP A 267 7.45 -11.95 -1.45
CA ASP A 267 7.07 -10.67 -2.03
C ASP A 267 7.70 -9.50 -1.25
N LEU A 268 8.34 -8.59 -1.98
CA LEU A 268 9.10 -7.46 -1.45
C LEU A 268 8.70 -6.17 -2.15
N SER A 269 8.83 -5.05 -1.46
CA SER A 269 8.76 -3.72 -2.08
C SER A 269 9.85 -2.84 -1.48
N VAL A 270 10.72 -2.28 -2.31
CA VAL A 270 11.65 -1.22 -1.89
C VAL A 270 10.93 0.12 -2.01
N LEU A 271 11.03 0.91 -0.95
CA LEU A 271 10.23 2.11 -0.74
C LEU A 271 11.14 3.32 -0.91
N LEU A 272 10.72 4.28 -1.72
CA LEU A 272 11.53 5.45 -2.08
C LEU A 272 10.72 6.75 -1.93
N LYS A 273 11.46 7.85 -1.72
CA LYS A 273 10.97 9.21 -1.90
C LYS A 273 11.84 9.90 -2.95
N VAL A 274 11.22 10.39 -4.01
CA VAL A 274 11.85 11.25 -5.02
C VAL A 274 11.65 12.71 -4.61
N GLY A 275 12.74 13.44 -4.41
CA GLY A 275 12.76 14.86 -4.08
C GLY A 275 12.49 15.74 -5.30
N VAL A 276 12.12 17.01 -5.05
CA VAL A 276 11.90 18.02 -6.10
C VAL A 276 13.19 18.45 -6.81
N ASP A 277 14.34 18.11 -6.22
CA ASP A 277 15.69 18.31 -6.73
C ASP A 277 16.25 17.05 -7.43
N GLY A 278 15.45 15.97 -7.50
CA GLY A 278 15.86 14.68 -8.04
C GLY A 278 16.60 13.79 -7.05
N GLN A 279 16.76 14.21 -5.78
CA GLN A 279 17.35 13.33 -4.78
C GLN A 279 16.45 12.13 -4.51
N VAL A 280 16.99 10.92 -4.65
CA VAL A 280 16.28 9.66 -4.35
C VAL A 280 16.66 9.18 -2.96
N ASP A 281 15.67 9.08 -2.07
CA ASP A 281 15.83 8.61 -0.70
C ASP A 281 15.18 7.22 -0.54
N VAL A 282 16.00 6.17 -0.41
CA VAL A 282 15.56 4.80 -0.16
C VAL A 282 15.15 4.64 1.30
N ARG A 283 13.85 4.57 1.54
CA ARG A 283 13.22 4.54 2.87
C ARG A 283 13.31 3.18 3.56
N GLY A 284 13.50 2.10 2.79
CA GLY A 284 13.63 0.74 3.31
C GLY A 284 12.99 -0.30 2.39
N VAL A 285 12.96 -1.55 2.85
CA VAL A 285 12.31 -2.66 2.16
C VAL A 285 11.23 -3.24 3.04
N SER A 286 10.02 -3.35 2.50
CA SER A 286 8.91 -4.06 3.14
C SER A 286 8.75 -5.46 2.55
N ARG A 287 8.46 -6.45 3.38
CA ARG A 287 7.99 -7.76 2.95
C ARG A 287 6.48 -7.84 3.16
N PHE A 288 5.76 -8.30 2.15
CA PHE A 288 4.31 -8.45 2.22
C PHE A 288 3.86 -9.83 1.80
N PHE A 289 2.58 -10.10 2.04
CA PHE A 289 1.91 -11.34 1.71
C PHE A 289 0.81 -11.06 0.69
N THR A 290 0.73 -11.97 -0.28
CA THR A 290 -0.35 -12.01 -1.26
C THR A 290 -1.07 -13.35 -1.21
N ASP A 291 -2.37 -13.36 -1.54
CA ASP A 291 -3.13 -14.60 -1.67
C ASP A 291 -2.82 -15.34 -2.98
N ALA A 292 -3.44 -16.51 -3.18
CA ALA A 292 -3.24 -17.30 -4.40
C ALA A 292 -3.69 -16.60 -5.70
N ARG A 293 -4.39 -15.46 -5.62
CA ARG A 293 -4.77 -14.60 -6.75
C ARG A 293 -3.84 -13.40 -6.91
N GLY A 294 -2.85 -13.23 -6.04
CA GLY A 294 -1.96 -12.08 -6.00
C GLY A 294 -2.56 -10.85 -5.32
N GLN A 295 -3.66 -11.00 -4.57
CA GLN A 295 -4.24 -9.90 -3.79
C GLN A 295 -3.43 -9.69 -2.51
N TYR A 296 -3.05 -8.43 -2.25
CA TYR A 296 -2.39 -8.04 -1.01
C TYR A 296 -3.22 -8.42 0.22
N SER A 297 -2.60 -9.07 1.20
CA SER A 297 -3.23 -9.47 2.45
C SER A 297 -2.59 -8.85 3.68
N ALA A 298 -1.26 -8.70 3.74
CA ALA A 298 -0.60 -8.05 4.87
C ALA A 298 0.84 -7.61 4.55
N THR A 299 1.37 -6.67 5.35
CA THR A 299 2.79 -6.28 5.34
C THR A 299 3.41 -6.55 6.70
N VAL A 300 4.64 -7.04 6.73
CA VAL A 300 5.41 -7.31 7.95
C VAL A 300 6.00 -6.03 8.52
N LEU A 301 5.82 -5.81 9.82
CA LEU A 301 6.46 -4.74 10.59
C LEU A 301 7.61 -5.35 11.40
N GLY A 302 8.80 -4.82 11.20
CA GLY A 302 10.06 -5.35 11.70
C GLY A 302 10.99 -5.78 10.56
N PRO A 303 12.02 -6.59 10.85
CA PRO A 303 12.91 -7.09 9.81
C PRO A 303 12.14 -7.87 8.74
N ALA A 304 12.42 -7.60 7.45
CA ALA A 304 11.83 -8.32 6.32
C ALA A 304 12.11 -9.84 6.35
N THR A 305 13.08 -10.27 7.16
CA THR A 305 13.48 -11.68 7.34
C THR A 305 12.67 -12.46 8.37
N VAL A 306 11.74 -11.82 9.09
CA VAL A 306 10.94 -12.44 10.16
C VAL A 306 10.26 -13.74 9.70
N GLY A 307 10.52 -14.88 10.31
CA GLY A 307 9.84 -16.14 9.94
C GLY A 307 10.27 -16.75 8.59
N LEU A 308 11.23 -16.16 7.86
CA LEU A 308 11.81 -16.81 6.67
C LEU A 308 12.62 -18.06 7.07
N GLU A 309 12.54 -19.09 6.24
CA GLU A 309 13.40 -20.27 6.31
C GLU A 309 14.89 -19.91 6.20
N SER A 310 15.75 -20.73 6.81
CA SER A 310 17.20 -20.48 6.87
C SER A 310 17.85 -20.29 5.49
N LYS A 311 17.45 -21.07 4.48
CA LYS A 311 17.97 -20.94 3.10
C LYS A 311 17.61 -19.59 2.47
N VAL A 312 16.38 -19.13 2.64
CA VAL A 312 15.91 -17.83 2.13
C VAL A 312 16.59 -16.69 2.88
N ARG A 313 16.80 -16.84 4.20
CA ARG A 313 17.52 -15.88 5.02
C ARG A 313 19.00 -15.78 4.62
N ALA A 314 19.65 -16.90 4.31
CA ALA A 314 21.02 -16.90 3.80
C ALA A 314 21.10 -16.16 2.45
N PHE A 315 20.18 -16.44 1.52
CA PHE A 315 20.09 -15.73 0.24
C PHE A 315 19.86 -14.23 0.42
N TRP A 316 18.99 -13.84 1.36
CA TRP A 316 18.75 -12.43 1.72
C TRP A 316 20.05 -11.69 2.05
N HIS A 317 20.96 -12.34 2.78
CA HIS A 317 22.25 -11.78 3.19
C HIS A 317 23.39 -11.97 2.19
N GLY A 318 23.12 -12.45 0.97
CA GLY A 318 24.14 -12.61 -0.10
C GLY A 318 24.61 -14.04 -0.36
N GLY A 319 24.07 -15.02 0.38
CA GLY A 319 24.39 -16.44 0.21
C GLY A 319 25.82 -16.82 0.62
N SER A 320 26.24 -18.03 0.25
CA SER A 320 27.62 -18.52 0.43
C SER A 320 28.62 -17.85 -0.50
N ASP A 321 28.15 -17.38 -1.65
CA ASP A 321 28.99 -16.94 -2.77
C ASP A 321 29.35 -15.45 -2.68
N ARG A 322 29.13 -14.82 -1.51
CA ARG A 322 29.42 -13.41 -1.22
C ARG A 322 28.82 -12.43 -2.23
N GLN A 323 27.66 -12.76 -2.79
CA GLN A 323 26.92 -11.80 -3.58
C GLN A 323 26.47 -10.63 -2.70
N GLN A 324 26.13 -9.51 -3.34
CA GLN A 324 25.46 -8.41 -2.63
C GLN A 324 24.17 -8.91 -1.98
N SER A 325 23.84 -8.36 -0.80
CA SER A 325 22.57 -8.68 -0.13
C SER A 325 21.37 -8.31 -1.01
N VAL A 326 20.23 -8.94 -0.78
CA VAL A 326 18.97 -8.56 -1.46
C VAL A 326 18.68 -7.07 -1.24
N LEU A 327 18.91 -6.55 -0.03
CA LEU A 327 18.74 -5.14 0.27
C LEU A 327 19.60 -4.25 -0.63
N ALA A 328 20.91 -4.53 -0.74
CA ALA A 328 21.82 -3.73 -1.56
C ALA A 328 21.40 -3.72 -3.04
N ARG A 329 21.06 -4.89 -3.59
CA ARG A 329 20.58 -5.01 -4.97
C ARG A 329 19.29 -4.23 -5.21
N LEU A 330 18.33 -4.32 -4.29
CA LEU A 330 17.08 -3.55 -4.37
C LEU A 330 17.31 -2.04 -4.23
N SER A 331 18.26 -1.61 -3.40
CA SER A 331 18.64 -0.21 -3.29
C SER A 331 19.23 0.34 -4.59
N THR A 332 20.07 -0.43 -5.30
CA THR A 332 20.58 -0.04 -6.62
C THR A 332 19.46 0.13 -7.64
N VAL A 333 18.50 -0.80 -7.69
CA VAL A 333 17.34 -0.67 -8.59
C VAL A 333 16.46 0.51 -8.20
N ALA A 334 16.21 0.73 -6.90
CA ALA A 334 15.42 1.85 -6.42
C ALA A 334 16.04 3.21 -6.80
N GLN A 335 17.37 3.32 -6.76
CA GLN A 335 18.09 4.53 -7.16
C GLN A 335 17.83 4.85 -8.63
N GLN A 336 18.06 3.88 -9.53
CA GLN A 336 17.87 4.07 -10.97
C GLN A 336 16.40 4.36 -11.32
N VAL A 337 15.47 3.61 -10.72
CA VAL A 337 14.02 3.86 -10.93
C VAL A 337 13.62 5.24 -10.40
N GLY A 338 14.17 5.67 -9.27
CA GLY A 338 13.90 7.00 -8.70
C GLY A 338 14.40 8.15 -9.58
N GLU A 339 15.60 8.00 -10.17
CA GLU A 339 16.15 8.96 -11.13
C GLU A 339 15.26 9.06 -12.38
N GLU A 340 14.79 7.93 -12.90
CA GLU A 340 13.90 7.91 -14.06
C GLU A 340 12.51 8.48 -13.75
N LEU A 341 11.99 8.21 -12.55
CA LEU A 341 10.77 8.84 -12.07
C LEU A 341 10.93 10.36 -12.07
N TYR A 342 12.05 10.87 -11.56
CA TYR A 342 12.34 12.30 -11.56
C TYR A 342 12.48 12.89 -12.97
N GLU A 343 13.22 12.24 -13.86
CA GLU A 343 13.35 12.64 -15.27
C GLU A 343 12.00 12.71 -15.99
N ALA A 344 11.09 11.82 -15.62
CA ALA A 344 9.73 11.83 -16.14
C ALA A 344 8.83 12.90 -15.49
N GLY A 345 9.33 13.59 -14.47
CA GLY A 345 8.63 14.65 -13.75
C GLY A 345 7.82 14.13 -12.57
N PHE A 346 8.19 13.02 -11.94
CA PHE A 346 7.52 12.56 -10.71
C PHE A 346 8.30 13.00 -9.47
N CYS A 347 7.60 13.58 -8.48
CA CYS A 347 8.16 13.93 -7.17
C CYS A 347 7.25 13.44 -6.04
N GLY A 348 7.65 12.41 -5.31
CA GLY A 348 6.79 11.83 -4.28
C GLY A 348 7.27 10.50 -3.74
N LEU A 349 6.38 9.81 -3.02
CA LEU A 349 6.62 8.45 -2.55
C LEU A 349 6.37 7.46 -3.69
N ALA A 350 7.22 6.46 -3.82
CA ALA A 350 7.01 5.36 -4.75
C ALA A 350 7.44 4.02 -4.14
N GLY A 351 6.82 2.94 -4.56
CA GLY A 351 7.23 1.58 -4.23
C GLY A 351 7.67 0.82 -5.48
N VAL A 352 8.78 0.11 -5.41
CA VAL A 352 9.21 -0.82 -6.45
C VAL A 352 9.05 -2.22 -5.90
N ASP A 353 8.08 -2.95 -6.44
CA ASP A 353 7.82 -4.32 -6.04
C ASP A 353 8.87 -5.23 -6.68
N ALA A 354 9.27 -6.24 -5.92
CA ALA A 354 10.27 -7.23 -6.26
C ALA A 354 9.82 -8.59 -5.70
N LEU A 355 10.38 -9.68 -6.20
CA LEU A 355 10.11 -10.99 -5.64
C LEU A 355 11.34 -11.89 -5.62
N ILE A 356 11.47 -12.64 -4.52
CA ILE A 356 12.37 -13.80 -4.48
C ILE A 356 11.56 -14.99 -4.96
N TRP A 357 12.11 -15.76 -5.89
CA TRP A 357 11.48 -16.97 -6.42
C TRP A 357 12.46 -18.13 -6.41
N ARG A 358 11.90 -19.32 -6.66
CA ARG A 358 12.65 -20.57 -6.69
C ARG A 358 12.50 -21.25 -8.03
N ASP A 359 13.65 -21.49 -8.66
CA ASP A 359 13.82 -22.47 -9.73
C ASP A 359 14.53 -23.71 -9.13
N GLU A 360 15.65 -24.14 -9.70
CA GLU A 360 16.64 -24.99 -9.02
C GLU A 360 17.27 -24.28 -7.81
N THR A 361 17.49 -22.96 -7.92
CA THR A 361 18.06 -22.10 -6.88
C THR A 361 17.18 -20.89 -6.60
N LEU A 362 17.44 -20.23 -5.47
CA LEU A 362 16.79 -18.95 -5.16
C LEU A 362 17.32 -17.86 -6.11
N ARG A 363 16.40 -17.05 -6.63
CA ARG A 363 16.69 -15.93 -7.54
C ARG A 363 15.90 -14.69 -7.13
N LEU A 364 16.39 -13.52 -7.51
CA LEU A 364 15.73 -12.22 -7.27
C LEU A 364 15.23 -11.66 -8.61
N LEU A 365 13.94 -11.36 -8.70
CA LEU A 365 13.40 -10.44 -9.69
C LEU A 365 13.28 -9.07 -9.00
N PRO A 366 14.18 -8.12 -9.25
CA PRO A 366 14.28 -6.91 -8.44
C PRO A 366 13.29 -5.80 -8.85
N LEU A 367 12.63 -5.96 -10.00
CA LEU A 367 11.73 -4.98 -10.59
C LEU A 367 10.53 -5.68 -11.22
N LEU A 368 9.51 -5.95 -10.41
CA LEU A 368 8.25 -6.54 -10.82
C LEU A 368 7.23 -5.47 -11.24
N GLU A 369 7.10 -4.40 -10.46
CA GLU A 369 6.12 -3.32 -10.69
C GLU A 369 6.59 -2.04 -10.02
N VAL A 370 6.26 -0.88 -10.60
CA VAL A 370 6.52 0.43 -9.98
C VAL A 370 5.19 1.10 -9.67
N ASN A 371 5.03 1.46 -8.40
CA ASN A 371 3.87 2.15 -7.86
C ASN A 371 4.30 3.59 -7.51
N PRO A 372 4.16 4.58 -8.41
CA PRO A 372 4.56 5.97 -8.18
C PRO A 372 3.56 6.71 -7.28
N ARG A 373 3.34 6.16 -6.09
CA ARG A 373 2.44 6.69 -5.08
C ARG A 373 2.80 6.12 -3.71
N ARG A 374 2.11 6.58 -2.67
CA ARG A 374 2.14 5.89 -1.38
C ARG A 374 1.64 4.44 -1.56
N THR A 375 2.26 3.52 -0.84
CA THR A 375 1.91 2.09 -0.83
C THR A 375 1.69 1.60 0.59
N MET A 376 1.11 0.41 0.76
CA MET A 376 0.95 -0.20 2.09
C MET A 376 2.29 -0.47 2.79
N GLY A 377 3.37 -0.64 2.02
CA GLY A 377 4.73 -0.70 2.57
C GLY A 377 5.13 0.59 3.29
N HIS A 378 4.78 1.76 2.74
CA HIS A 378 5.01 3.04 3.40
C HIS A 378 4.18 3.18 4.69
N VAL A 379 2.91 2.75 4.64
CA VAL A 379 2.04 2.73 5.83
C VAL A 379 2.63 1.83 6.92
N ALA A 380 3.12 0.65 6.55
CA ALA A 380 3.77 -0.26 7.48
C ALA A 380 5.04 0.35 8.11
N LEU A 381 5.86 1.05 7.33
CA LEU A 381 7.03 1.78 7.87
C LEU A 381 6.63 2.87 8.88
N ASP A 382 5.56 3.61 8.59
CA ASP A 382 5.07 4.66 9.49
C ASP A 382 4.50 4.07 10.79
N LEU A 383 3.74 2.97 10.72
CA LEU A 383 3.28 2.23 11.90
C LEU A 383 4.43 1.61 12.69
N GLN A 384 5.45 1.08 12.01
CA GLN A 384 6.61 0.47 12.65
C GLN A 384 7.37 1.49 13.52
N ARG A 385 7.39 2.78 13.15
CA ARG A 385 7.98 3.85 13.99
C ARG A 385 7.24 4.05 15.30
N ASN A 386 5.97 3.63 15.40
CA ASN A 386 5.15 3.66 16.61
C ASN A 386 5.11 2.32 17.36
N MET A 387 5.83 1.31 16.87
CA MET A 387 6.00 0.02 17.53
C MET A 387 7.22 0.03 18.46
N ALA A 388 7.13 -0.69 19.58
CA ALA A 388 8.26 -0.87 20.49
C ALA A 388 9.39 -1.66 19.82
N ALA A 389 10.64 -1.31 20.10
CA ALA A 389 11.81 -1.99 19.54
C ALA A 389 11.84 -3.48 19.94
N GLY A 390 12.38 -4.33 19.06
CA GLY A 390 12.47 -5.79 19.29
C GLY A 390 11.16 -6.57 19.10
N HIS A 391 10.05 -5.86 18.85
CA HIS A 391 8.74 -6.48 18.61
C HIS A 391 8.54 -6.82 17.13
N SER A 392 7.51 -7.61 16.84
CA SER A 392 7.13 -7.96 15.47
C SER A 392 5.64 -7.68 15.25
N GLY A 393 5.30 -7.20 14.07
CA GLY A 393 3.91 -6.88 13.76
C GLY A 393 3.49 -7.15 12.32
N LEU A 394 2.21 -6.90 12.06
CA LEU A 394 1.60 -6.91 10.74
C LEU A 394 0.70 -5.68 10.55
N LEU A 395 0.73 -5.13 9.34
CA LEU A 395 -0.36 -4.36 8.78
C LEU A 395 -1.21 -5.35 7.99
N LEU A 396 -2.29 -5.84 8.59
CA LEU A 396 -3.15 -6.88 8.04
C LEU A 396 -4.40 -6.25 7.42
N MET A 397 -4.76 -6.69 6.21
CA MET A 397 -6.05 -6.40 5.60
C MET A 397 -7.01 -7.53 5.90
N LEU A 398 -7.80 -7.36 6.96
CA LEU A 398 -8.87 -8.30 7.25
C LEU A 398 -9.95 -8.14 6.17
N GLY A 399 -10.29 -9.23 5.50
CA GLY A 399 -11.28 -9.26 4.43
C GLY A 399 -11.88 -10.66 4.29
N ARG A 400 -12.76 -10.86 3.31
CA ARG A 400 -13.51 -12.12 3.12
C ARG A 400 -12.66 -13.41 3.21
N PRO A 401 -11.46 -13.51 2.59
CA PRO A 401 -10.63 -14.70 2.75
C PRO A 401 -10.23 -14.97 4.21
N ALA A 402 -9.82 -13.93 4.94
CA ALA A 402 -9.44 -14.04 6.35
C ALA A 402 -10.63 -14.37 7.25
N LEU A 403 -11.83 -13.81 6.98
CA LEU A 403 -13.04 -14.15 7.73
C LEU A 403 -13.40 -15.64 7.59
N ARG A 404 -13.33 -16.19 6.38
CA ARG A 404 -13.53 -17.63 6.15
C ARG A 404 -12.50 -18.46 6.89
N ALA A 405 -11.24 -18.05 6.88
CA ALA A 405 -10.16 -18.75 7.56
C ALA A 405 -10.30 -18.71 9.10
N LEU A 406 -10.91 -17.66 9.64
CA LEU A 406 -11.24 -17.50 11.06
C LEU A 406 -12.58 -18.15 11.45
N GLY A 407 -13.42 -18.56 10.49
CA GLY A 407 -14.74 -19.12 10.76
C GLY A 407 -15.78 -18.10 11.25
N VAL A 408 -15.65 -16.83 10.85
CA VAL A 408 -16.52 -15.72 11.27
C VAL A 408 -17.24 -15.07 10.08
N SER A 409 -18.30 -14.33 10.37
CA SER A 409 -19.19 -13.77 9.34
C SER A 409 -18.98 -12.27 9.08
N SER A 410 -18.42 -11.53 10.03
CA SER A 410 -18.25 -10.08 9.95
C SER A 410 -16.83 -9.61 10.25
N LEU A 411 -16.46 -8.43 9.74
CA LEU A 411 -15.15 -7.81 10.01
C LEU A 411 -14.97 -7.50 11.50
N ASN A 412 -16.03 -7.09 12.20
CA ASN A 412 -15.99 -6.88 13.64
C ASN A 412 -15.71 -8.17 14.41
N GLU A 413 -16.40 -9.27 14.10
CA GLU A 413 -16.12 -10.58 14.72
C GLU A 413 -14.67 -11.01 14.48
N GLY A 414 -14.17 -10.87 13.25
CA GLY A 414 -12.78 -11.19 12.93
C GLY A 414 -11.78 -10.33 13.70
N TYR A 415 -12.09 -9.04 13.90
CA TYR A 415 -11.29 -8.15 14.75
C TYR A 415 -11.30 -8.59 16.22
N GLN A 416 -12.44 -9.00 16.77
CA GLN A 416 -12.52 -9.52 18.15
C GLN A 416 -11.71 -10.80 18.32
N VAL A 417 -11.88 -11.78 17.42
CA VAL A 417 -11.14 -13.06 17.45
C VAL A 417 -9.62 -12.81 17.40
N LEU A 418 -9.15 -11.89 16.55
CA LEU A 418 -7.73 -11.57 16.48
C LEU A 418 -7.25 -10.83 17.74
N THR A 419 -8.08 -9.95 18.31
CA THR A 419 -7.78 -9.25 19.57
C THR A 419 -7.65 -10.24 20.73
N GLU A 420 -8.53 -11.23 20.82
CA GLU A 420 -8.47 -12.30 21.83
C GLU A 420 -7.21 -13.16 21.66
N ARG A 421 -6.88 -13.55 20.43
CA ARG A 421 -5.69 -14.35 20.11
C ARG A 421 -4.37 -13.64 20.45
N VAL A 422 -4.30 -12.34 20.20
CA VAL A 422 -3.08 -11.55 20.48
C VAL A 422 -3.03 -11.14 21.95
N GLY A 423 -4.16 -10.76 22.52
CA GLY A 423 -4.31 -10.24 23.87
C GLY A 423 -4.48 -8.70 23.92
N PRO A 424 -4.58 -8.13 25.14
CA PRO A 424 -4.92 -6.73 25.33
C PRO A 424 -3.83 -5.79 24.78
N LEU A 425 -4.26 -4.56 24.47
CA LEU A 425 -3.37 -3.50 24.04
C LEU A 425 -2.39 -3.13 25.16
N GLN A 426 -1.10 -3.08 24.84
CA GLN A 426 -0.03 -2.69 25.74
C GLN A 426 0.91 -1.73 25.03
N THR A 427 1.37 -0.71 25.76
CA THR A 427 2.41 0.21 25.33
C THR A 427 3.60 0.14 26.29
N ASN A 428 4.78 0.51 25.80
CA ASN A 428 5.95 0.69 26.67
C ASN A 428 5.93 2.09 27.33
N SER A 429 6.93 2.37 28.16
CA SER A 429 7.07 3.68 28.85
C SER A 429 7.19 4.88 27.92
N ALA A 430 7.60 4.68 26.65
CA ALA A 430 7.67 5.72 25.63
C ALA A 430 6.34 5.87 24.85
N GLY A 431 5.28 5.18 25.25
CA GLY A 431 3.97 5.20 24.59
C GLY A 431 3.94 4.47 23.24
N LYS A 432 4.94 3.62 22.95
CA LYS A 432 5.00 2.82 21.71
C LYS A 432 4.28 1.50 21.90
N LEU A 433 3.51 1.06 20.90
CA LEU A 433 2.75 -0.19 20.94
C LEU A 433 3.69 -1.40 21.06
N SER A 434 3.54 -2.17 22.12
CA SER A 434 4.31 -3.40 22.38
C SER A 434 3.46 -4.66 22.21
N LYS A 435 2.13 -4.58 22.32
CA LYS A 435 1.26 -5.73 22.09
C LYS A 435 -0.16 -5.27 21.78
N GLY A 436 -0.88 -6.01 20.94
CA GLY A 436 -2.31 -5.84 20.72
C GLY A 436 -2.70 -5.76 19.25
N VAL A 437 -4.00 -5.60 19.00
CA VAL A 437 -4.59 -5.37 17.69
C VAL A 437 -5.30 -4.02 17.71
N VAL A 438 -4.95 -3.16 16.75
CA VAL A 438 -5.54 -1.82 16.60
C VAL A 438 -6.21 -1.76 15.23
N ALA A 439 -7.53 -1.59 15.21
CA ALA A 439 -8.24 -1.30 13.96
C ALA A 439 -7.91 0.11 13.48
N LEU A 440 -7.55 0.27 12.20
CA LEU A 440 -7.23 1.56 11.58
C LEU A 440 -8.42 2.15 10.80
N ALA A 441 -9.58 1.52 10.93
CA ALA A 441 -10.90 1.98 10.49
C ALA A 441 -11.97 1.42 11.45
N ASP A 442 -13.21 1.90 11.34
CA ASP A 442 -14.29 1.46 12.23
C ASP A 442 -14.70 0.00 11.92
N PRO A 443 -14.47 -0.96 12.83
CA PRO A 443 -14.80 -2.36 12.60
C PRO A 443 -16.31 -2.62 12.48
N THR A 444 -17.16 -1.71 12.99
CA THR A 444 -18.63 -1.83 12.93
C THR A 444 -19.22 -1.30 11.64
N GLN A 445 -18.51 -0.40 10.95
CA GLN A 445 -18.95 0.21 9.69
C GLN A 445 -18.23 -0.34 8.44
N ALA A 446 -17.02 -0.89 8.60
CA ALA A 446 -16.27 -1.48 7.50
C ALA A 446 -17.07 -2.63 6.85
N GLN A 447 -17.04 -2.71 5.52
CA GLN A 447 -17.85 -3.70 4.78
C GLN A 447 -17.04 -4.69 3.95
N LEU A 448 -15.92 -4.27 3.36
CA LEU A 448 -15.09 -5.09 2.49
C LEU A 448 -13.73 -5.38 3.08
N SER A 449 -13.12 -4.40 3.73
CA SER A 449 -11.80 -4.55 4.31
C SER A 449 -11.64 -3.75 5.59
N LEU A 450 -10.95 -4.32 6.57
CA LEU A 450 -10.58 -3.66 7.81
C LEU A 450 -9.05 -3.70 7.95
N PRO A 451 -8.35 -2.57 7.81
CA PRO A 451 -6.91 -2.50 8.09
C PRO A 451 -6.66 -2.63 9.59
N LEU A 452 -5.80 -3.57 9.97
CA LEU A 452 -5.42 -3.87 11.34
C LEU A 452 -3.91 -3.70 11.53
N TRP A 453 -3.52 -2.97 12.57
CA TRP A 453 -2.15 -2.95 13.08
C TRP A 453 -2.02 -3.96 14.23
N VAL A 454 -1.35 -5.07 13.96
CA VAL A 454 -1.14 -6.18 14.89
C VAL A 454 0.30 -6.14 15.40
N VAL A 455 0.50 -6.18 16.71
CA VAL A 455 1.84 -6.25 17.32
C VAL A 455 1.89 -7.35 18.37
N CYS A 456 2.95 -8.15 18.31
CA CYS A 456 3.28 -9.16 19.33
C CYS A 456 4.73 -8.95 19.82
N GLN A 457 5.01 -9.48 21.01
CA GLN A 457 6.33 -9.39 21.65
C GLN A 457 7.47 -9.91 20.77
N ARG A 458 7.26 -11.01 20.05
CA ARG A 458 8.27 -11.65 19.19
C ARG A 458 7.61 -12.32 17.99
N ALA A 459 8.41 -12.56 16.94
CA ALA A 459 7.98 -13.22 15.71
C ALA A 459 7.22 -14.56 15.92
N PRO A 460 7.66 -15.50 16.79
CA PRO A 460 6.92 -16.75 16.98
C PRO A 460 5.50 -16.54 17.52
N ALA A 461 5.30 -15.57 18.42
CA ALA A 461 3.98 -15.26 18.96
C ALA A 461 3.07 -14.61 17.91
N LEU A 462 3.64 -13.79 17.02
CA LEU A 462 2.91 -13.21 15.88
C LEU A 462 2.46 -14.30 14.90
N ILE A 463 3.37 -15.19 14.51
CA ILE A 463 3.09 -16.30 13.60
C ILE A 463 2.00 -17.20 14.19
N GLU A 464 2.09 -17.49 15.49
CA GLU A 464 1.10 -18.31 16.19
C GLU A 464 -0.28 -17.66 16.22
N ALA A 465 -0.36 -16.38 16.60
CA ALA A 465 -1.62 -15.65 16.65
C ALA A 465 -2.29 -15.61 15.28
N MET A 466 -1.50 -15.51 14.20
CA MET A 466 -1.98 -15.41 12.82
C MET A 466 -2.10 -16.77 12.10
N ARG A 467 -1.82 -17.89 12.78
CA ARG A 467 -1.85 -19.24 12.21
C ARG A 467 -3.13 -19.55 11.42
N PRO A 468 -4.35 -19.18 11.88
CA PRO A 468 -5.58 -19.46 11.11
C PRO A 468 -5.61 -18.80 9.73
N LEU A 469 -4.90 -17.68 9.54
CA LEU A 469 -4.92 -16.93 8.29
C LEU A 469 -4.07 -17.57 7.19
N ASN A 470 -3.29 -18.62 7.52
CA ASN A 470 -2.43 -19.35 6.60
C ASN A 470 -1.51 -18.44 5.75
N LEU A 471 -0.92 -17.43 6.39
CA LEU A 471 0.02 -16.52 5.73
C LEU A 471 1.32 -17.28 5.39
N PRO A 472 1.93 -17.03 4.21
CA PRO A 472 3.10 -17.77 3.72
C PRO A 472 4.42 -17.29 4.36
N TRP A 473 4.53 -17.44 5.68
CA TRP A 473 5.67 -16.94 6.47
C TRP A 473 7.03 -17.52 6.05
N SER A 474 7.06 -18.83 5.80
CA SER A 474 8.28 -19.58 5.47
C SER A 474 8.81 -19.27 4.07
N GLY A 475 7.96 -18.67 3.23
CA GLY A 475 8.24 -18.36 1.83
C GLY A 475 7.89 -19.51 0.87
N ALA A 476 7.00 -20.42 1.25
CA ALA A 476 6.40 -21.37 0.30
C ALA A 476 4.99 -20.88 -0.06
N HIS A 477 4.81 -20.36 -1.27
CA HIS A 477 3.49 -20.14 -1.83
C HIS A 477 3.04 -21.42 -2.55
N PRO A 478 1.84 -21.96 -2.27
CA PRO A 478 1.29 -23.04 -3.08
C PRO A 478 1.09 -22.54 -4.53
N SER A 479 1.59 -23.29 -5.51
CA SER A 479 1.44 -22.90 -6.91
C SER A 479 -0.03 -23.13 -7.33
N PRO A 480 -0.71 -22.13 -7.91
CA PRO A 480 -2.06 -22.34 -8.43
C PRO A 480 -2.09 -23.27 -9.66
N PHE A 481 -0.93 -23.53 -10.28
CA PHE A 481 -0.79 -24.49 -11.39
C PHE A 481 -0.47 -25.91 -10.91
N GLU A 482 -0.25 -26.15 -9.62
CA GLU A 482 -0.18 -27.52 -9.06
C GLU A 482 -1.59 -28.13 -8.87
N GLN A 483 -2.65 -27.33 -9.11
CA GLN A 483 -4.05 -27.73 -9.01
C GLN A 483 -4.78 -27.82 -10.36
N LEU A 484 -4.07 -27.59 -11.48
CA LEU A 484 -4.54 -27.72 -12.86
C LEU A 484 -3.67 -28.76 -13.56
#